data_AF-A0A1V4J5J5-F1
#
_entry.id   AF-A0A1V4J5J5-F1
#
_cell.length_a   1.000
_cell.length_b   1.000
_cell.length_c   1.000
_cell.angle_alpha   90.00
_cell.angle_beta   90.00
_cell.angle_gamma   90.00
#
_symmetry.space_group_name_H-M   'P 1'
#
loop_
_entity.id
_entity.type
_entity.pdbx_description
1 polymer ?
#
loop_
_entity_poly.entity_id
_entity_poly.type
_entity_poly.pdbx_seq_one_letter_code
_entity_poly.pdbx_strand_id
1 'polypeptide(L)'
;MIVAYGLISRELYRGIRFELDIKGDGAAQRGRDPAPACDEGDGCYLQLSRPGGALELRALGAAGAQQDRARINSSEAKLVAKRRVIRMLVVIVAMFFLCWLPIFTANTMSWLSKLNPRGGGQRAPRSASLQSPVTADPETCLMVFKNHWAQVLRILERRGCSPAPDDLSAVRNHTYQMLNLLAQDRPRGEAPRGPILELVAAEDVLERLLGWQLQGDPCEERKVEQLKLYEMLISQARQPLLRHRAVLTPLLRLLGLCAEPGSAALENSLVLLLSQLCASVAQEPAVLELFFHSPADQGPANLIIFSLLIPFIHHEGVLGQQARDALLLIMAMSAGNPAVARSITDNSYFCPVRR
;
A
#
# COMPACT_ATOMS: atom_id res chain seq x y z
N MET A 1 0.59 -0.79 -2.54
CA MET A 1 0.77 -0.85 -4.01
C MET A 1 1.96 -0.05 -4.53
N ILE A 2 2.04 1.28 -4.33
CA ILE A 2 3.18 2.11 -4.82
C ILE A 2 4.55 1.64 -4.31
N VAL A 3 4.64 1.23 -3.03
CA VAL A 3 5.89 0.74 -2.45
C VAL A 3 6.29 -0.62 -3.03
N ALA A 4 5.33 -1.51 -3.26
CA ALA A 4 5.57 -2.82 -3.88
C ALA A 4 6.08 -2.67 -5.33
N TYR A 5 5.43 -1.82 -6.13
CA TYR A 5 5.91 -1.49 -7.48
C TYR A 5 7.25 -0.76 -7.46
N GLY A 6 7.51 0.09 -6.46
CA GLY A 6 8.79 0.77 -6.27
C GLY A 6 9.94 -0.20 -5.94
N LEU A 7 9.71 -1.18 -5.06
CA LEU A 7 10.69 -2.19 -4.68
C LEU A 7 10.95 -3.17 -5.83
N ILE A 8 9.90 -3.61 -6.53
CA ILE A 8 10.03 -4.45 -7.73
C ILE A 8 10.79 -3.69 -8.82
N SER A 9 10.49 -2.41 -9.05
CA SER A 9 11.20 -1.58 -10.05
C SER A 9 12.66 -1.36 -9.68
N ARG A 10 12.96 -1.21 -8.39
CA ARG A 10 14.33 -1.03 -7.89
C ARG A 10 15.16 -2.30 -8.03
N GLU A 11 14.60 -3.48 -7.76
CA GLU A 11 15.30 -4.75 -7.97
C GLU A 11 15.42 -5.13 -9.44
N LEU A 12 14.43 -4.79 -10.27
CA LEU A 12 14.55 -4.93 -11.72
C LEU A 12 15.67 -4.03 -12.27
N TYR A 13 15.77 -2.79 -11.78
CA TYR A 13 16.81 -1.85 -12.20
C TYR A 13 18.20 -2.29 -11.73
N ARG A 14 18.32 -2.85 -10.54
CA ARG A 14 19.58 -3.46 -10.05
C ARG A 14 19.99 -4.66 -10.89
N GLY A 15 19.05 -5.54 -11.23
CA GLY A 15 19.31 -6.69 -12.12
C GLY A 15 19.79 -6.27 -13.50
N ILE A 16 19.17 -5.25 -14.10
CA ILE A 16 19.56 -4.72 -15.42
C ILE A 16 20.93 -4.03 -15.37
N ARG A 17 21.25 -3.33 -14.28
CA ARG A 17 22.55 -2.67 -14.12
C ARG A 17 23.68 -3.69 -13.90
N PHE A 18 23.41 -4.77 -13.17
CA PHE A 18 24.34 -5.87 -12.99
C PHE A 18 24.62 -6.64 -14.31
N GLU A 19 23.59 -6.87 -15.14
CA GLU A 19 23.78 -7.41 -16.49
C GLU A 19 24.59 -6.48 -17.40
N LEU A 20 24.44 -5.16 -17.26
CA LEU A 20 25.19 -4.17 -18.02
C LEU A 20 26.66 -4.09 -17.59
N ASP A 21 26.97 -4.23 -16.30
CA ASP A 21 28.35 -4.33 -15.78
C ASP A 21 29.03 -5.62 -16.25
N ILE A 22 28.35 -6.78 -16.16
CA ILE A 22 28.88 -8.06 -16.66
C ILE A 22 29.20 -7.98 -18.16
N LYS A 23 28.36 -7.27 -18.93
CA LYS A 23 28.55 -7.09 -20.37
C LYS A 23 29.59 -6.02 -20.72
N GLY A 24 29.85 -5.08 -19.81
CA GLY A 24 30.94 -4.10 -19.88
C GLY A 24 32.30 -4.72 -19.62
N ASP A 25 32.41 -5.58 -18.61
CA ASP A 25 33.64 -6.29 -18.26
C ASP A 25 34.01 -7.36 -19.29
N GLY A 26 33.02 -8.05 -19.87
CA GLY A 26 33.22 -8.98 -20.98
C GLY A 26 33.74 -8.32 -22.28
N ALA A 27 33.55 -7.01 -22.43
CA ALA A 27 34.10 -6.23 -23.55
C ALA A 27 35.49 -5.65 -23.23
N ALA A 28 35.79 -5.35 -21.96
CA ALA A 28 37.09 -4.85 -21.52
C ALA A 28 38.18 -5.94 -21.50
N GLN A 29 37.83 -7.22 -21.28
CA GLN A 29 38.80 -8.33 -21.29
C GLN A 29 39.25 -8.76 -22.70
N ARG A 30 38.57 -8.31 -23.77
CA ARG A 30 38.98 -8.58 -25.17
C ARG A 30 39.95 -7.54 -25.75
N GLY A 31 40.34 -6.54 -24.96
CA GLY A 31 41.13 -5.39 -25.41
C GLY A 31 42.50 -5.24 -24.76
N ARG A 32 43.12 -6.31 -24.26
CA ARG A 32 44.46 -6.23 -23.69
C ARG A 32 45.24 -7.53 -23.88
N ASP A 33 46.12 -7.52 -24.87
CA ASP A 33 47.47 -8.11 -24.79
C ASP A 33 48.40 -7.41 -25.81
N PRO A 34 49.72 -7.36 -25.53
CA PRO A 34 50.61 -6.30 -25.99
C PRO A 34 51.26 -6.60 -27.35
N ALA A 35 51.59 -5.54 -28.09
CA ALA A 35 52.46 -5.63 -29.27
C ALA A 35 53.93 -5.75 -28.83
N PRO A 36 54.73 -6.65 -29.43
CA PRO A 36 56.18 -6.64 -29.29
C PRO A 36 56.80 -5.68 -30.32
N ALA A 37 57.80 -4.93 -29.87
CA ALA A 37 58.69 -4.14 -30.72
C ALA A 37 59.72 -5.06 -31.39
N CYS A 38 59.99 -4.80 -32.68
CA CYS A 38 61.09 -5.39 -33.43
C CYS A 38 62.42 -4.78 -32.97
N ASP A 39 63.47 -5.59 -32.75
CA ASP A 39 64.70 -5.53 -33.56
C ASP A 39 65.63 -6.74 -33.33
N GLU A 40 66.47 -6.98 -34.33
CA GLU A 40 67.67 -7.83 -34.41
C GLU A 40 67.56 -9.36 -34.57
N GLY A 41 68.22 -9.84 -35.63
CA GLY A 41 69.07 -11.03 -35.53
C GLY A 41 68.76 -12.19 -36.47
N ASP A 42 69.42 -12.17 -37.63
CA ASP A 42 70.01 -13.30 -38.38
C ASP A 42 69.49 -14.75 -38.20
N GLY A 43 69.29 -15.45 -39.34
CA GLY A 43 69.42 -16.90 -39.35
C GLY A 43 68.70 -17.66 -40.46
N CYS A 44 69.32 -17.67 -41.63
CA CYS A 44 69.21 -18.64 -42.74
C CYS A 44 68.54 -20.01 -42.43
N TYR A 45 67.61 -20.49 -43.29
CA TYR A 45 67.86 -21.55 -44.29
C TYR A 45 66.59 -22.02 -45.05
N LEU A 46 66.77 -22.17 -46.38
CA LEU A 46 66.03 -23.00 -47.37
C LEU A 46 64.57 -22.62 -47.71
N GLN A 47 64.18 -22.03 -48.85
CA GLN A 47 64.50 -22.16 -50.29
C GLN A 47 63.63 -23.19 -51.07
N LEU A 48 63.08 -22.71 -52.21
CA LEU A 48 62.44 -23.36 -53.39
C LEU A 48 60.91 -23.58 -53.31
N SER A 49 60.05 -23.24 -54.29
CA SER A 49 60.16 -22.59 -55.62
C SER A 49 58.79 -22.11 -56.15
N ARG A 50 58.82 -21.08 -57.01
CA ARG A 50 57.81 -20.50 -57.95
C ARG A 50 56.94 -21.51 -58.76
N PRO A 51 55.99 -21.10 -59.66
CA PRO A 51 55.23 -19.84 -59.81
C PRO A 51 53.71 -20.04 -60.19
N GLY A 52 52.91 -18.97 -60.08
CA GLY A 52 51.84 -18.68 -61.05
C GLY A 52 50.41 -19.11 -60.68
N GLY A 53 49.44 -18.22 -60.95
CA GLY A 53 48.01 -18.53 -60.95
C GLY A 53 47.15 -17.44 -60.32
N ALA A 54 46.79 -16.43 -61.10
CA ALA A 54 45.73 -15.50 -60.74
C ALA A 54 44.36 -16.21 -60.79
N LEU A 55 43.56 -16.09 -59.73
CA LEU A 55 42.14 -15.70 -59.70
C LEU A 55 41.53 -16.10 -58.34
N GLU A 56 40.54 -15.31 -57.91
CA GLU A 56 39.62 -15.52 -56.78
C GLU A 56 40.09 -15.10 -55.38
N LEU A 57 39.85 -13.83 -55.01
CA LEU A 57 39.66 -13.43 -53.61
C LEU A 57 38.92 -12.08 -53.45
N ARG A 58 37.89 -11.84 -54.27
CA ARG A 58 37.01 -10.66 -54.12
C ARG A 58 35.62 -10.94 -53.53
N ALA A 59 35.31 -12.18 -53.14
CA ALA A 59 33.98 -12.54 -52.64
C ALA A 59 33.82 -12.49 -51.10
N LEU A 60 34.90 -12.42 -50.31
CA LEU A 60 34.82 -12.54 -48.83
C LEU A 60 34.85 -11.22 -48.04
N GLY A 61 35.18 -10.09 -48.68
CA GLY A 61 35.22 -8.78 -48.01
C GLY A 61 33.86 -8.06 -47.89
N ALA A 62 32.94 -8.33 -48.81
CA ALA A 62 31.63 -7.67 -48.84
C ALA A 62 30.62 -8.27 -47.86
N ALA A 63 30.72 -9.58 -47.58
CA ALA A 63 29.78 -10.28 -46.70
C ALA A 63 29.96 -9.86 -45.21
N GLY A 64 31.20 -9.74 -44.73
CA GLY A 64 31.50 -9.35 -43.34
C GLY A 64 31.13 -7.90 -43.02
N ALA A 65 31.43 -6.96 -43.92
CA ALA A 65 31.06 -5.55 -43.74
C ALA A 65 29.54 -5.33 -43.75
N GLN A 66 28.79 -6.15 -44.50
CA GLN A 66 27.33 -6.12 -44.53
C GLN A 66 26.72 -6.76 -43.27
N GLN A 67 27.34 -7.81 -42.73
CA GLN A 67 26.92 -8.45 -41.48
C GLN A 67 27.14 -7.57 -40.24
N ASP A 68 28.28 -6.87 -40.13
CA ASP A 68 28.54 -5.97 -39.00
C ASP A 68 27.69 -4.70 -39.06
N ARG A 69 27.46 -4.12 -40.25
CA ARG A 69 26.49 -3.02 -40.40
C ARG A 69 25.05 -3.46 -40.07
N ALA A 70 24.64 -4.65 -40.49
CA ALA A 70 23.31 -5.18 -40.17
C ALA A 70 23.14 -5.45 -38.66
N ARG A 71 24.20 -5.93 -38.00
CA ARG A 71 24.21 -6.19 -36.55
C ARG A 71 24.15 -4.91 -35.72
N ILE A 72 24.92 -3.87 -36.08
CA ILE A 72 24.93 -2.56 -35.42
C ILE A 72 23.58 -1.84 -35.63
N ASN A 73 23.03 -1.88 -36.85
CA ASN A 73 21.70 -1.33 -37.14
C ASN A 73 20.59 -2.06 -36.36
N SER A 74 20.69 -3.38 -36.19
CA SER A 74 19.72 -4.15 -35.39
C SER A 74 19.74 -3.82 -33.89
N SER A 75 20.90 -3.46 -33.33
CA SER A 75 21.02 -3.09 -31.92
C SER A 75 20.48 -1.69 -31.63
N GLU A 76 20.70 -0.72 -32.53
CA GLU A 76 20.10 0.61 -32.39
C GLU A 76 18.58 0.56 -32.59
N ALA A 77 18.09 -0.22 -33.55
CA ALA A 77 16.66 -0.45 -33.75
C ALA A 77 15.98 -1.10 -32.53
N LYS A 78 16.64 -2.06 -31.86
CA LYS A 78 16.15 -2.69 -30.62
C LYS A 78 16.13 -1.73 -29.43
N LEU A 79 17.10 -0.81 -29.33
CA LEU A 79 17.11 0.22 -28.27
C LEU A 79 16.05 1.31 -28.52
N VAL A 80 15.84 1.72 -29.77
CA VAL A 80 14.76 2.65 -30.16
C VAL A 80 13.39 2.01 -29.90
N ALA A 81 13.21 0.73 -30.20
CA ALA A 81 11.98 -0.01 -29.90
C ALA A 81 11.74 -0.08 -28.37
N LYS A 82 12.74 -0.42 -27.56
CA LYS A 82 12.62 -0.43 -26.09
C LYS A 82 12.33 0.96 -25.52
N ARG A 83 12.92 2.02 -26.08
CA ARG A 83 12.64 3.42 -25.67
C ARG A 83 11.21 3.84 -26.02
N ARG A 84 10.69 3.39 -27.17
CA ARG A 84 9.29 3.59 -27.56
C ARG A 84 8.34 2.83 -26.63
N VAL A 85 8.68 1.59 -26.25
CA VAL A 85 7.88 0.79 -25.31
C VAL A 85 7.85 1.43 -23.91
N ILE A 86 8.98 1.89 -23.40
CA ILE A 86 9.03 2.58 -22.09
C ILE A 86 8.26 3.89 -22.14
N ARG A 87 8.43 4.69 -23.21
CA ARG A 87 7.70 5.95 -23.38
C ARG A 87 6.19 5.71 -23.52
N MET A 88 5.78 4.63 -24.17
CA MET A 88 4.38 4.20 -24.28
C MET A 88 3.83 3.73 -22.93
N LEU A 89 4.59 2.94 -22.16
CA LEU A 89 4.21 2.51 -20.80
C LEU A 89 4.04 3.70 -19.85
N VAL A 90 4.95 4.68 -19.89
CA VAL A 90 4.83 5.90 -19.08
C VAL A 90 3.56 6.69 -19.45
N VAL A 91 3.22 6.77 -20.74
CA VAL A 91 1.98 7.43 -21.20
C VAL A 91 0.74 6.66 -20.74
N ILE A 92 0.74 5.32 -20.80
CA ILE A 92 -0.36 4.48 -20.31
C ILE A 92 -0.54 4.66 -18.80
N VAL A 93 0.55 4.66 -18.04
CA VAL A 93 0.52 4.87 -16.58
C VAL A 93 0.04 6.29 -16.24
N ALA A 94 0.54 7.31 -16.95
CA ALA A 94 0.10 8.70 -16.76
C ALA A 94 -1.38 8.88 -17.13
N MET A 95 -1.86 8.25 -18.21
CA MET A 95 -3.27 8.28 -18.60
C MET A 95 -4.14 7.50 -17.63
N PHE A 96 -3.66 6.37 -17.09
CA PHE A 96 -4.33 5.65 -16.02
C PHE A 96 -4.50 6.58 -14.82
N PHE A 97 -3.44 7.25 -14.36
CA PHE A 97 -3.56 8.22 -13.27
C PHE A 97 -4.42 9.44 -13.60
N LEU A 98 -4.35 10.00 -14.82
CA LEU A 98 -5.16 11.15 -15.22
C LEU A 98 -6.64 10.81 -15.43
N CYS A 99 -6.96 9.58 -15.80
CA CYS A 99 -8.35 9.12 -15.95
C CYS A 99 -8.89 8.54 -14.63
N TRP A 100 -8.06 7.90 -13.81
CA TRP A 100 -8.45 7.35 -12.52
C TRP A 100 -8.41 8.35 -11.37
N LEU A 101 -7.52 9.36 -11.34
CA LEU A 101 -7.55 10.37 -10.27
C LEU A 101 -8.90 11.09 -10.24
N PRO A 102 -9.45 11.61 -11.36
CA PRO A 102 -10.73 12.29 -11.35
C PRO A 102 -11.90 11.36 -11.02
N ILE A 103 -11.86 10.10 -11.46
CA ILE A 103 -12.90 9.11 -11.14
C ILE A 103 -12.81 8.71 -9.67
N PHE A 104 -11.61 8.48 -9.14
CA PHE A 104 -11.36 8.19 -7.74
C PHE A 104 -11.77 9.37 -6.84
N THR A 105 -11.38 10.60 -7.20
CA THR A 105 -11.77 11.80 -6.45
C THR A 105 -13.26 12.10 -6.58
N ALA A 106 -13.87 11.88 -7.74
CA ALA A 106 -15.31 12.02 -7.93
C ALA A 106 -16.09 10.92 -7.21
N ASN A 107 -15.58 9.69 -7.10
CA ASN A 107 -16.25 8.62 -6.36
C ASN A 107 -16.13 8.84 -4.85
N THR A 108 -15.01 9.38 -4.36
CA THR A 108 -14.89 9.82 -2.96
C THR A 108 -15.76 11.05 -2.65
N MET A 109 -15.86 12.01 -3.57
CA MET A 109 -16.66 13.24 -3.38
C MET A 109 -18.16 13.02 -3.62
N SER A 110 -18.54 12.12 -4.54
CA SER A 110 -19.92 11.70 -4.78
C SER A 110 -20.44 10.84 -3.63
N TRP A 111 -19.55 10.06 -2.99
CA TRP A 111 -19.87 9.36 -1.75
C TRP A 111 -20.07 10.35 -0.58
N LEU A 112 -19.22 11.37 -0.45
CA LEU A 112 -19.38 12.46 0.51
C LEU A 112 -20.64 13.32 0.27
N SER A 113 -21.02 13.56 -1.00
CA SER A 113 -22.23 14.33 -1.32
C SER A 113 -23.52 13.53 -1.14
N LYS A 114 -23.48 12.21 -1.29
CA LYS A 114 -24.61 11.31 -0.98
C LYS A 114 -24.89 11.18 0.52
N LEU A 115 -23.92 11.48 1.38
CA LEU A 115 -24.08 11.49 2.84
C LEU A 115 -24.57 12.85 3.39
N ASN A 116 -24.70 13.87 2.55
CA ASN A 116 -25.17 15.19 2.98
C ASN A 116 -26.31 15.70 2.08
N PRO A 117 -27.56 15.23 2.24
CA PRO A 117 -28.69 15.86 1.59
C PRO A 117 -29.16 17.00 2.47
N ARG A 118 -28.68 18.23 2.22
CA ARG A 118 -29.49 19.45 2.43
C ARG A 118 -28.81 20.72 1.92
N GLY A 119 -29.42 21.27 0.86
CA GLY A 119 -30.20 22.49 1.01
C GLY A 119 -29.44 23.79 1.22
N GLY A 120 -29.37 24.58 0.15
CA GLY A 120 -29.67 26.01 0.21
C GLY A 120 -28.55 26.94 0.68
N GLY A 121 -28.01 27.69 -0.28
CA GLY A 121 -27.87 29.14 -0.09
C GLY A 121 -26.51 29.67 0.35
N GLN A 122 -25.87 30.32 -0.62
CA GLN A 122 -25.15 31.60 -0.53
C GLN A 122 -23.61 31.65 -0.44
N ARG A 123 -23.11 32.25 -1.53
CA ARG A 123 -22.03 33.23 -1.71
C ARG A 123 -20.58 32.77 -1.57
N ALA A 124 -19.98 32.63 -2.75
CA ALA A 124 -18.55 32.79 -2.98
C ALA A 124 -18.08 34.21 -2.64
N PRO A 125 -16.83 34.35 -2.16
CA PRO A 125 -15.98 35.48 -2.51
C PRO A 125 -14.83 35.04 -3.42
N ARG A 126 -14.61 35.86 -4.44
CA ARG A 126 -13.42 35.89 -5.29
C ARG A 126 -12.22 36.41 -4.50
N SER A 127 -11.07 35.76 -4.65
CA SER A 127 -9.80 36.32 -5.14
C SER A 127 -8.60 35.60 -4.52
N ALA A 128 -7.62 35.38 -5.39
CA ALA A 128 -6.46 34.54 -5.17
C ALA A 128 -5.43 35.18 -4.24
N SER A 129 -4.90 34.37 -3.32
CA SER A 129 -3.52 34.48 -2.86
C SER A 129 -3.00 33.06 -2.64
N LEU A 130 -1.77 32.78 -3.09
CA LEU A 130 -1.05 31.55 -2.79
C LEU A 130 -0.88 31.45 -1.26
N GLN A 131 -1.84 30.79 -0.60
CA GLN A 131 -1.68 30.39 0.79
C GLN A 131 -1.06 29.00 0.79
N SER A 132 0.15 28.91 1.36
CA SER A 132 0.64 27.67 1.99
C SER A 132 -0.52 27.02 2.73
N PRO A 133 -0.73 25.69 2.63
CA PRO A 133 -1.89 25.05 3.25
C PRO A 133 -1.92 25.47 4.71
N VAL A 134 -2.94 26.25 5.09
CA VAL A 134 -3.19 26.64 6.46
C VAL A 134 -3.48 25.35 7.22
N THR A 135 -2.44 24.72 7.72
CA THR A 135 -2.59 23.69 8.74
C THR A 135 -3.08 24.43 9.96
N ALA A 136 -4.33 24.19 10.35
CA ALA A 136 -4.89 24.72 11.58
C ALA A 136 -3.91 24.45 12.73
N ASP A 137 -3.76 25.44 13.61
CA ASP A 137 -2.90 25.33 14.75
C ASP A 137 -3.24 24.07 15.60
N PRO A 138 -2.26 23.21 15.95
CA PRO A 138 -2.54 21.95 16.64
C PRO A 138 -3.24 22.12 17.99
N GLU A 139 -2.99 23.24 18.70
CA GLU A 139 -3.64 23.54 19.97
C GLU A 139 -5.12 23.88 19.75
N THR A 140 -5.44 24.59 18.66
CA THR A 140 -6.81 24.80 18.20
C THR A 140 -7.50 23.47 17.85
N CYS A 141 -6.84 22.58 17.12
CA CYS A 141 -7.38 21.25 16.81
C CYS A 141 -7.69 20.44 18.07
N LEU A 142 -6.79 20.45 19.06
CA LEU A 142 -7.00 19.80 20.36
C LEU A 142 -8.19 20.41 21.13
N MET A 143 -8.33 21.74 21.11
CA MET A 143 -9.44 22.42 21.77
C MET A 143 -10.79 22.05 21.13
N VAL A 144 -10.85 22.03 19.80
CA VAL A 144 -12.06 21.60 19.06
C VAL A 144 -12.37 20.13 19.36
N PHE A 145 -11.36 19.26 19.41
CA PHE A 145 -11.54 17.87 19.80
C PHE A 145 -12.14 17.75 21.20
N LYS A 146 -11.58 18.45 22.20
CA LYS A 146 -12.10 18.48 23.57
C LYS A 146 -13.55 18.97 23.64
N ASN A 147 -13.90 19.95 22.82
CA ASN A 147 -15.26 20.48 22.76
C ASN A 147 -16.25 19.40 22.26
N HIS A 148 -15.94 18.76 21.13
CA HIS A 148 -16.75 17.66 20.60
C HIS A 148 -16.82 16.49 21.59
N TRP A 149 -15.71 16.15 22.22
CA TRP A 149 -15.70 15.09 23.23
C TRP A 149 -16.57 15.42 24.43
N ALA A 150 -16.53 16.65 24.95
CA ALA A 150 -17.40 17.08 26.04
C ALA A 150 -18.90 17.08 25.66
N GLN A 151 -19.23 17.31 24.38
CA GLN A 151 -20.61 17.17 23.87
C GLN A 151 -21.05 15.70 23.86
N VAL A 152 -20.18 14.81 23.36
CA VAL A 152 -20.42 13.37 23.33
C VAL A 152 -20.53 12.81 24.75
N LEU A 153 -19.59 13.12 25.63
CA LEU A 153 -19.55 12.62 27.00
C LEU A 153 -20.83 12.96 27.76
N ARG A 154 -21.36 14.18 27.59
CA ARG A 154 -22.66 14.58 28.15
C ARG A 154 -23.82 13.72 27.68
N ILE A 155 -23.79 13.19 26.45
CA ILE A 155 -24.82 12.28 25.94
C ILE A 155 -24.58 10.87 26.49
N LEU A 156 -23.32 10.40 26.49
CA LEU A 156 -22.93 9.09 27.00
C LEU A 156 -23.26 8.89 28.48
N GLU A 157 -23.11 9.92 29.30
CA GLU A 157 -23.33 9.87 30.75
C GLU A 157 -24.79 10.03 31.18
N ARG A 158 -25.71 10.33 30.23
CA ARG A 158 -27.15 10.36 30.53
C ARG A 158 -27.62 8.96 30.92
N ARG A 159 -27.91 8.76 32.21
CA ARG A 159 -28.45 7.50 32.74
C ARG A 159 -29.96 7.41 32.51
N GLY A 160 -30.45 6.23 32.11
CA GLY A 160 -31.84 5.82 32.29
C GLY A 160 -32.78 5.90 31.08
N CYS A 161 -32.38 6.49 29.95
CA CYS A 161 -33.17 6.52 28.72
C CYS A 161 -32.39 5.91 27.55
N SER A 162 -33.07 5.12 26.72
CA SER A 162 -32.55 4.75 25.40
C SER A 162 -32.22 6.02 24.62
N PRO A 163 -31.08 6.09 23.91
CA PRO A 163 -30.69 7.30 23.20
C PRO A 163 -31.75 7.69 22.17
N ALA A 164 -32.14 8.97 22.19
CA ALA A 164 -33.03 9.53 21.18
C ALA A 164 -32.36 9.43 19.79
N PRO A 165 -33.13 9.37 18.68
CA PRO A 165 -32.56 9.37 17.34
C PRO A 165 -31.68 10.60 17.07
N ASP A 166 -32.06 11.75 17.64
CA ASP A 166 -31.27 12.98 17.57
C ASP A 166 -29.94 12.84 18.32
N ASP A 167 -29.94 12.21 19.50
CA ASP A 167 -28.72 11.94 20.28
C ASP A 167 -27.77 11.00 19.51
N LEU A 168 -28.31 9.95 18.87
CA LEU A 168 -27.52 9.06 18.01
C LEU A 168 -26.85 9.82 16.85
N SER A 169 -27.62 10.68 16.18
CA SER A 169 -27.11 11.48 15.06
C SER A 169 -26.04 12.49 15.51
N ALA A 170 -26.23 13.10 16.68
CA ALA A 170 -25.27 14.04 17.26
C ALA A 170 -23.96 13.34 17.63
N VAL A 171 -24.02 12.19 18.33
CA VAL A 171 -22.83 11.42 18.67
C VAL A 171 -22.10 10.97 17.41
N ARG A 172 -22.81 10.51 16.36
CA ARG A 172 -22.20 10.13 15.08
C ARG A 172 -21.46 11.30 14.44
N ASN A 173 -22.09 12.47 14.35
CA ASN A 173 -21.49 13.66 13.74
C ASN A 173 -20.25 14.14 14.52
N HIS A 174 -20.33 14.20 15.84
CA HIS A 174 -19.19 14.58 16.68
C HIS A 174 -18.07 13.56 16.61
N THR A 175 -18.39 12.26 16.61
CA THR A 175 -17.41 11.18 16.42
C THR A 175 -16.66 11.36 15.10
N TYR A 176 -17.38 11.60 13.99
CA TYR A 176 -16.75 11.83 12.70
C TYR A 176 -15.76 13.01 12.73
N GLN A 177 -16.15 14.14 13.32
CA GLN A 177 -15.26 15.30 13.44
C GLN A 177 -14.04 15.02 14.32
N MET A 178 -14.24 14.34 15.46
CA MET A 178 -13.16 13.95 16.35
C MET A 178 -12.14 13.04 15.66
N LEU A 179 -12.62 12.05 14.89
CA LEU A 179 -11.74 11.10 14.20
C LEU A 179 -10.99 11.76 13.03
N ASN A 180 -11.58 12.73 12.33
CA ASN A 180 -10.88 13.51 11.31
C ASN A 180 -9.76 14.37 11.90
N LEU A 181 -9.97 14.93 13.10
CA LEU A 181 -8.92 15.66 13.82
C LEU A 181 -7.82 14.70 14.29
N LEU A 182 -8.17 13.52 14.80
CA LEU A 182 -7.22 12.48 15.19
C LEU A 182 -6.40 11.97 14.00
N ALA A 183 -7.00 11.81 12.81
CA ALA A 183 -6.28 11.40 11.60
C ALA A 183 -5.22 12.44 11.19
N GLN A 184 -5.49 13.72 11.44
CA GLN A 184 -4.56 14.81 11.13
C GLN A 184 -3.52 15.06 12.22
N ASP A 185 -3.66 14.44 13.39
CA ASP A 185 -2.79 14.61 14.55
C ASP A 185 -1.36 14.14 14.27
N ARG A 186 -0.38 14.88 14.79
CA ARG A 186 1.05 14.62 14.58
C ARG A 186 1.82 14.74 15.90
N PRO A 187 2.84 13.89 16.11
CA PRO A 187 3.77 14.07 17.22
C PRO A 187 4.50 15.41 17.10
N ARG A 188 4.66 16.14 18.22
CA ARG A 188 5.35 17.44 18.26
C ARG A 188 6.64 17.31 19.06
N GLY A 189 7.73 17.83 18.49
CA GLY A 189 9.04 17.79 19.13
C GLY A 189 9.50 16.35 19.36
N GLU A 190 9.92 16.05 20.59
CA GLU A 190 10.36 14.70 21.00
C GLU A 190 9.20 13.82 21.51
N ALA A 191 7.96 14.33 21.54
CA ALA A 191 6.83 13.57 22.05
C ALA A 191 6.52 12.38 21.13
N PRO A 192 6.35 11.16 21.68
CA PRO A 192 6.11 9.96 20.87
C PRO A 192 4.70 9.91 20.28
N ARG A 193 3.79 10.79 20.72
CA ARG A 193 2.37 10.82 20.34
C ARG A 193 1.94 12.26 20.10
N GLY A 194 0.99 12.46 19.19
CA GLY A 194 0.31 13.73 19.05
C GLY A 194 -0.63 14.00 20.25
N PRO A 195 -0.92 15.28 20.55
CA PRO A 195 -1.69 15.67 21.73
C PRO A 195 -3.13 15.12 21.72
N ILE A 196 -3.73 14.93 20.55
CA ILE A 196 -5.09 14.36 20.44
C ILE A 196 -5.04 12.88 20.78
N LEU A 197 -4.05 12.15 20.24
CA LEU A 197 -3.88 10.73 20.55
C LEU A 197 -3.57 10.48 22.04
N GLU A 198 -2.81 11.36 22.69
CA GLU A 198 -2.58 11.28 24.14
C GLU A 198 -3.89 11.37 24.92
N LEU A 199 -4.76 12.32 24.57
CA LEU A 199 -6.07 12.47 25.21
C LEU A 199 -6.99 11.28 24.91
N VAL A 200 -7.00 10.80 23.66
CA VAL A 200 -7.76 9.60 23.26
C VAL A 200 -7.36 8.39 24.09
N ALA A 201 -6.06 8.22 24.35
CA ALA A 201 -5.54 7.15 25.18
C ALA A 201 -5.79 7.37 26.68
N ALA A 202 -5.77 8.60 27.17
CA ALA A 202 -6.01 8.91 28.58
C ALA A 202 -7.48 8.71 28.99
N GLU A 203 -8.42 8.99 28.08
CA GLU A 203 -9.86 8.93 28.37
C GLU A 203 -10.56 7.69 27.78
N ASP A 204 -9.82 6.78 27.14
CA ASP A 204 -10.34 5.60 26.43
C ASP A 204 -11.49 5.95 25.47
N VAL A 205 -11.34 7.06 24.75
CA VAL A 205 -12.41 7.69 23.96
C VAL A 205 -13.02 6.70 22.97
N LEU A 206 -12.19 5.95 22.25
CA LEU A 206 -12.64 5.00 21.22
C LEU A 206 -13.38 3.80 21.82
N GLU A 207 -12.95 3.28 22.97
CA GLU A 207 -13.61 2.16 23.63
C GLU A 207 -14.98 2.59 24.18
N ARG A 208 -15.06 3.79 24.78
CA ARG A 208 -16.32 4.36 25.27
C ARG A 208 -17.32 4.61 24.13
N LEU A 209 -16.85 5.21 23.03
CA LEU A 209 -17.65 5.44 21.83
C LEU A 209 -18.16 4.13 21.25
N LEU A 210 -17.27 3.14 21.06
CA LEU A 210 -17.63 1.84 20.52
C LEU A 210 -18.63 1.12 21.42
N GLY A 211 -18.38 1.09 22.73
CA GLY A 211 -19.26 0.46 23.71
C GLY A 211 -20.66 1.08 23.74
N TRP A 212 -20.76 2.41 23.63
CA TRP A 212 -22.04 3.12 23.61
C TRP A 212 -22.79 2.94 22.27
N GLN A 213 -22.08 3.07 21.14
CA GLN A 213 -22.67 2.93 19.81
C GLN A 213 -23.16 1.49 19.53
N LEU A 214 -22.54 0.51 20.18
CA LEU A 214 -22.90 -0.91 20.08
C LEU A 214 -23.74 -1.39 21.27
N GLN A 215 -24.26 -0.49 22.10
CA GLN A 215 -25.15 -0.88 23.19
C GLN A 215 -26.48 -1.41 22.63
N GLY A 216 -26.93 -2.54 23.16
CA GLY A 216 -28.14 -3.24 22.69
C GLY A 216 -27.83 -4.19 21.53
N ASP A 217 -28.76 -4.30 20.58
CA ASP A 217 -28.56 -5.05 19.33
C ASP A 217 -28.05 -4.09 18.23
N PRO A 218 -26.75 -4.09 17.90
CA PRO A 218 -26.21 -3.18 16.91
C PRO A 218 -26.63 -3.61 15.50
N CYS A 219 -27.57 -2.85 14.91
CA CYS A 219 -27.89 -2.94 13.48
C CYS A 219 -26.59 -2.94 12.64
N GLU A 220 -26.56 -3.75 11.59
CA GLU A 220 -25.40 -3.87 10.69
C GLU A 220 -24.98 -2.52 10.09
N GLU A 221 -25.93 -1.60 9.88
CA GLU A 221 -25.64 -0.23 9.44
C GLU A 221 -24.68 0.50 10.38
N ARG A 222 -24.86 0.33 11.70
CA ARG A 222 -23.96 0.92 12.71
C ARG A 222 -22.58 0.28 12.65
N LYS A 223 -22.49 -1.04 12.47
CA LYS A 223 -21.21 -1.73 12.27
C LYS A 223 -20.49 -1.23 11.02
N VAL A 224 -21.21 -1.08 9.90
CA VAL A 224 -20.70 -0.52 8.64
C VAL A 224 -20.15 0.89 8.84
N GLU A 225 -20.88 1.76 9.52
CA GLU A 225 -20.41 3.13 9.82
C GLU A 225 -19.11 3.10 10.65
N GLN A 226 -19.04 2.27 11.69
CA GLN A 226 -17.83 2.14 12.51
C GLN A 226 -16.64 1.61 11.69
N LEU A 227 -16.83 0.57 10.86
CA LEU A 227 -15.76 0.05 10.01
C LEU A 227 -15.21 1.11 9.05
N LYS A 228 -16.09 1.94 8.47
CA LYS A 228 -15.70 3.06 7.61
C LYS A 228 -14.90 4.13 8.35
N LEU A 229 -15.27 4.43 9.59
CA LEU A 229 -14.52 5.38 10.41
C LEU A 229 -13.11 4.87 10.73
N TYR A 230 -12.97 3.58 11.06
CA TYR A 230 -11.66 2.96 11.27
C TYR A 230 -10.84 2.87 9.98
N GLU A 231 -11.48 2.56 8.85
CA GLU A 231 -10.82 2.57 7.54
C GLU A 231 -10.26 3.96 7.24
N MET A 232 -11.07 5.01 7.41
CA MET A 232 -10.63 6.40 7.25
C MET A 232 -9.43 6.72 8.16
N LEU A 233 -9.50 6.36 9.45
CA LEU A 233 -8.41 6.59 10.39
C LEU A 233 -7.11 5.92 9.93
N ILE A 234 -7.14 4.64 9.57
CA ILE A 234 -5.94 3.90 9.18
C ILE A 234 -5.39 4.41 7.84
N SER A 235 -6.27 4.80 6.92
CA SER A 235 -5.89 5.31 5.59
C SER A 235 -5.33 6.73 5.63
N GLN A 236 -5.81 7.60 6.52
CA GLN A 236 -5.48 9.03 6.50
C GLN A 236 -4.59 9.49 7.66
N ALA A 237 -4.35 8.64 8.67
CA ALA A 237 -3.55 9.01 9.83
C ALA A 237 -2.14 9.48 9.46
N ARG A 238 -1.73 10.60 10.07
CA ARG A 238 -0.38 11.17 9.94
C ARG A 238 0.64 10.58 10.92
N GLN A 239 0.21 9.66 11.79
CA GLN A 239 1.02 8.95 12.78
C GLN A 239 0.58 7.48 12.88
N PRO A 240 1.44 6.54 13.32
CA PRO A 240 1.15 5.10 13.30
C PRO A 240 0.18 4.69 14.42
N LEU A 241 -1.12 4.96 14.24
CA LEU A 241 -2.18 4.75 15.24
C LEU A 241 -2.27 3.30 15.74
N LEU A 242 -2.01 2.31 14.88
CA LEU A 242 -2.10 0.89 15.21
C LEU A 242 -1.08 0.42 16.26
N ARG A 243 -0.02 1.20 16.52
CA ARG A 243 0.94 0.93 17.60
C ARG A 243 0.34 1.15 18.99
N HIS A 244 -0.77 1.87 19.08
CA HIS A 244 -1.37 2.28 20.33
C HIS A 244 -2.57 1.39 20.68
N ARG A 245 -2.50 0.76 21.86
CA ARG A 245 -3.57 -0.14 22.34
C ARG A 245 -4.95 0.54 22.46
N ALA A 246 -4.98 1.85 22.72
CA ALA A 246 -6.20 2.65 22.77
C ALA A 246 -6.97 2.69 21.42
N VAL A 247 -6.29 2.45 20.29
CA VAL A 247 -6.90 2.37 18.96
C VAL A 247 -7.05 0.91 18.52
N LEU A 248 -6.05 0.08 18.81
CA LEU A 248 -6.02 -1.31 18.40
C LEU A 248 -7.08 -2.17 19.11
N THR A 249 -7.26 -2.01 20.42
CA THR A 249 -8.18 -2.86 21.20
C THR A 249 -9.64 -2.68 20.77
N PRO A 250 -10.17 -1.44 20.64
CA PRO A 250 -11.52 -1.24 20.14
C PRO A 250 -11.70 -1.76 18.70
N LEU A 251 -10.67 -1.59 17.84
CA LEU A 251 -10.69 -2.10 16.48
C LEU A 251 -10.80 -3.64 16.44
N LEU A 252 -10.00 -4.35 17.23
CA LEU A 252 -10.05 -5.82 17.32
C LEU A 252 -11.42 -6.30 17.83
N ARG A 253 -11.98 -5.60 18.82
CA ARG A 253 -13.33 -5.87 19.33
C ARG A 253 -14.38 -5.68 18.23
N LEU A 254 -14.32 -4.58 17.46
CA LEU A 254 -15.22 -4.33 16.33
C LEU A 254 -15.12 -5.44 15.27
N LEU A 255 -13.90 -5.85 14.91
CA LEU A 255 -13.66 -6.93 13.96
C LEU A 255 -14.26 -8.27 14.44
N GLY A 256 -14.09 -8.60 15.72
CA GLY A 256 -14.71 -9.79 16.32
C GLY A 256 -16.24 -9.79 16.26
N LEU A 257 -16.87 -8.61 16.39
CA LEU A 257 -18.33 -8.45 16.26
C LEU A 257 -18.85 -8.51 14.80
N CYS A 258 -17.94 -8.48 13.83
CA CYS A 258 -18.22 -8.56 12.40
C CYS A 258 -17.82 -9.92 11.79
N ALA A 259 -17.56 -10.94 12.61
CA ALA A 259 -17.12 -12.26 12.14
C ALA A 259 -18.14 -12.98 11.25
N GLU A 260 -19.43 -12.74 11.49
CA GLU A 260 -20.52 -13.27 10.67
C GLU A 260 -21.31 -12.11 10.06
N PRO A 261 -20.96 -11.67 8.85
CA PRO A 261 -21.70 -10.61 8.17
C PRO A 261 -22.99 -11.13 7.54
N GLY A 262 -24.10 -10.45 7.79
CA GLY A 262 -25.41 -10.75 7.22
C GLY A 262 -25.76 -9.95 5.96
N SER A 263 -25.04 -8.86 5.67
CA SER A 263 -25.26 -8.03 4.46
C SER A 263 -24.00 -7.76 3.65
N ALA A 264 -24.18 -7.67 2.33
CA ALA A 264 -23.09 -7.34 1.39
C ALA A 264 -22.43 -5.98 1.69
N ALA A 265 -23.16 -5.02 2.26
CA ALA A 265 -22.59 -3.73 2.65
C ALA A 265 -21.56 -3.88 3.79
N LEU A 266 -21.85 -4.78 4.74
CA LEU A 266 -20.95 -5.13 5.83
C LEU A 266 -19.74 -5.90 5.32
N GLU A 267 -19.93 -6.89 4.46
CA GLU A 267 -18.84 -7.65 3.81
C GLU A 267 -17.86 -6.73 3.08
N ASN A 268 -18.38 -5.83 2.23
CA ASN A 268 -17.55 -4.88 1.48
C ASN A 268 -16.72 -3.98 2.41
N SER A 269 -17.36 -3.46 3.47
CA SER A 269 -16.69 -2.55 4.42
C SER A 269 -15.65 -3.30 5.27
N LEU A 270 -15.94 -4.55 5.66
CA LEU A 270 -15.05 -5.41 6.42
C LEU A 270 -13.82 -5.80 5.59
N VAL A 271 -14.00 -6.31 4.37
CA VAL A 271 -12.89 -6.70 3.49
C VAL A 271 -12.01 -5.51 3.13
N LEU A 272 -12.60 -4.33 2.91
CA LEU A 272 -11.84 -3.10 2.68
C LEU A 272 -10.95 -2.75 3.88
N LEU A 273 -11.50 -2.77 5.09
CA LEU A 273 -10.75 -2.50 6.31
C LEU A 273 -9.64 -3.54 6.54
N LEU A 274 -9.94 -4.83 6.36
CA LEU A 274 -8.96 -5.91 6.49
C LEU A 274 -7.83 -5.75 5.48
N SER A 275 -8.15 -5.43 4.23
CA SER A 275 -7.16 -5.14 3.18
C SER A 275 -6.26 -3.97 3.56
N GLN A 276 -6.83 -2.90 4.10
CA GLN A 276 -6.07 -1.74 4.54
C GLN A 276 -5.18 -2.07 5.75
N LEU A 277 -5.67 -2.88 6.70
CA LEU A 277 -4.87 -3.38 7.81
C LEU A 277 -3.69 -4.22 7.33
N CYS A 278 -3.90 -5.10 6.35
CA CYS A 278 -2.82 -5.87 5.73
C CYS A 278 -1.76 -4.95 5.10
N ALA A 279 -2.20 -3.89 4.42
CA ALA A 279 -1.29 -2.92 3.82
C ALA A 279 -0.51 -2.11 4.86
N SER A 280 -1.13 -1.74 5.99
CA SER A 280 -0.45 -1.04 7.10
C SER A 280 0.54 -1.96 7.82
N VAL A 281 0.15 -3.20 8.09
CA VAL A 281 1.02 -4.24 8.66
C VAL A 281 2.22 -4.53 7.76
N ALA A 282 2.01 -4.59 6.44
CA ALA A 282 3.09 -4.82 5.48
C ALA A 282 4.09 -3.66 5.44
N GLN A 283 3.65 -2.44 5.73
CA GLN A 283 4.53 -1.27 5.86
C GLN A 283 5.29 -1.26 7.20
N GLU A 284 4.66 -1.75 8.27
CA GLU A 284 5.22 -1.77 9.62
C GLU A 284 5.08 -3.15 10.27
N PRO A 285 6.02 -4.11 10.02
CA PRO A 285 5.94 -5.47 10.55
C PRO A 285 5.81 -5.55 12.08
N ALA A 286 6.33 -4.58 12.82
CA ALA A 286 6.26 -4.55 14.27
C ALA A 286 4.83 -4.45 14.82
N VAL A 287 3.89 -3.91 14.04
CA VAL A 287 2.47 -3.84 14.42
C VAL A 287 1.84 -5.24 14.41
N LEU A 288 2.36 -6.14 13.58
CA LEU A 288 1.84 -7.50 13.43
C LEU A 288 1.86 -8.29 14.74
N GLU A 289 2.92 -8.12 15.52
CA GLU A 289 3.04 -8.68 16.87
C GLU A 289 1.85 -8.28 17.75
N LEU A 290 1.35 -7.05 17.64
CA LEU A 290 0.22 -6.59 18.44
C LEU A 290 -1.11 -7.27 18.06
N PHE A 291 -1.24 -7.78 16.83
CA PHE A 291 -2.39 -8.56 16.39
C PHE A 291 -2.36 -10.02 16.87
N PHE A 292 -1.20 -10.53 17.29
CA PHE A 292 -1.05 -11.88 17.84
C PHE A 292 -1.40 -11.97 19.33
N HIS A 293 -1.39 -10.86 20.07
CA HIS A 293 -1.62 -10.84 21.52
C HIS A 293 -3.07 -10.46 21.87
N SER A 294 -4.03 -11.37 21.67
CA SER A 294 -5.33 -11.28 22.36
C SER A 294 -5.17 -11.82 23.80
N PRO A 295 -5.54 -11.08 24.85
CA PRO A 295 -5.24 -11.43 26.25
C PRO A 295 -6.18 -12.49 26.85
N ALA A 296 -7.00 -13.15 26.05
CA ALA A 296 -7.88 -14.22 26.52
C ALA A 296 -7.34 -15.59 26.06
N ASP A 297 -6.62 -16.21 26.98
CA ASP A 297 -6.30 -17.64 27.04
C ASP A 297 -5.28 -18.23 26.08
N GLN A 298 -4.62 -19.26 26.60
CA GLN A 298 -3.46 -19.99 26.09
C GLN A 298 -3.82 -20.84 24.86
N GLY A 299 -4.13 -20.19 23.75
CA GLY A 299 -4.30 -20.81 22.43
C GLY A 299 -3.18 -20.42 21.46
N PRO A 300 -3.04 -21.10 20.30
CA PRO A 300 -2.19 -20.62 19.22
C PRO A 300 -2.62 -19.19 18.88
N ALA A 301 -1.67 -18.28 18.72
CA ALA A 301 -1.93 -16.88 18.45
C ALA A 301 -2.76 -16.73 17.15
N ASN A 302 -4.07 -16.68 17.28
CA ASN A 302 -4.99 -16.61 16.16
C ASN A 302 -5.02 -15.18 15.65
N LEU A 303 -4.36 -14.94 14.53
CA LEU A 303 -4.39 -13.64 13.90
C LEU A 303 -5.76 -13.44 13.24
N ILE A 304 -6.62 -12.69 13.92
CA ILE A 304 -8.04 -12.47 13.59
C ILE A 304 -8.26 -12.05 12.13
N ILE A 305 -7.30 -11.32 11.56
CA ILE A 305 -7.37 -10.86 10.17
C ILE A 305 -7.42 -12.04 9.20
N PHE A 306 -6.68 -13.13 9.44
CA PHE A 306 -6.74 -14.32 8.57
C PHE A 306 -8.08 -15.01 8.69
N SER A 307 -8.53 -15.28 9.92
CA SER A 307 -9.80 -15.97 10.18
C SER A 307 -10.97 -15.25 9.50
N LEU A 308 -10.96 -13.92 9.50
CA LEU A 308 -11.98 -13.10 8.85
C LEU A 308 -11.82 -13.02 7.32
N LEU A 309 -10.60 -13.12 6.77
CA LEU A 309 -10.39 -13.06 5.32
C LEU A 309 -10.69 -14.38 4.61
N ILE A 310 -10.46 -15.53 5.26
CA ILE A 310 -10.60 -16.86 4.65
C ILE A 310 -11.97 -17.08 3.97
N PRO A 311 -13.13 -16.75 4.59
CA PRO A 311 -14.42 -16.94 3.94
C PRO A 311 -14.54 -16.21 2.59
N PHE A 312 -13.86 -15.07 2.44
CA PHE A 312 -13.98 -14.21 1.26
C PHE A 312 -13.08 -14.61 0.08
N ILE A 313 -12.08 -15.48 0.27
CA ILE A 313 -11.09 -15.80 -0.78
C ILE A 313 -11.72 -16.53 -1.98
N HIS A 314 -12.78 -17.30 -1.73
CA HIS A 314 -13.50 -18.07 -2.74
C HIS A 314 -14.63 -17.28 -3.41
N HIS A 315 -14.92 -16.08 -2.94
CA HIS A 315 -15.94 -15.24 -3.56
C HIS A 315 -15.46 -14.75 -4.93
N GLU A 316 -16.37 -14.73 -5.89
CA GLU A 316 -16.12 -14.14 -7.21
C GLU A 316 -16.30 -12.61 -7.16
N GLY A 317 -15.69 -11.92 -8.13
CA GLY A 317 -15.77 -10.47 -8.24
C GLY A 317 -14.72 -9.70 -7.44
N VAL A 318 -14.93 -8.39 -7.31
CA VAL A 318 -13.95 -7.43 -6.76
C VAL A 318 -13.64 -7.68 -5.29
N LEU A 319 -14.64 -8.09 -4.51
CA LEU A 319 -14.49 -8.34 -3.08
C LEU A 319 -13.56 -9.54 -2.82
N GLY A 320 -13.80 -10.66 -3.51
CA GLY A 320 -12.93 -11.82 -3.39
C GLY A 320 -11.52 -11.56 -3.92
N GLN A 321 -11.38 -10.74 -4.98
CA GLN A 321 -10.07 -10.32 -5.45
C GLN A 321 -9.33 -9.51 -4.39
N GLN A 322 -10.00 -8.56 -3.75
CA GLN A 322 -9.42 -7.77 -2.68
C GLN A 322 -9.02 -8.61 -1.47
N ALA A 323 -9.82 -9.61 -1.10
CA ALA A 323 -9.48 -10.56 -0.04
C ALA A 323 -8.22 -11.38 -0.39
N ARG A 324 -8.12 -11.86 -1.64
CA ARG A 324 -6.93 -12.57 -2.15
C ARG A 324 -5.69 -11.68 -2.14
N ASP A 325 -5.80 -10.44 -2.62
CA ASP A 325 -4.69 -9.47 -2.63
C ASP A 325 -4.22 -9.14 -1.20
N ALA A 326 -5.16 -8.96 -0.26
CA ALA A 326 -4.87 -8.73 1.15
C ALA A 326 -4.14 -9.92 1.79
N LEU A 327 -4.59 -11.14 1.51
CA LEU A 327 -3.96 -12.35 2.00
C LEU A 327 -2.53 -12.51 1.46
N LEU A 328 -2.32 -12.22 0.17
CA LEU A 328 -1.00 -12.24 -0.45
C LEU A 328 -0.02 -11.26 0.23
N LEU A 329 -0.49 -10.09 0.66
CA LEU A 329 0.34 -9.14 1.41
C LEU A 329 0.83 -9.73 2.73
N ILE A 330 -0.03 -10.42 3.49
CA ILE A 330 0.40 -11.05 4.74
C ILE A 330 1.27 -12.29 4.48
N MET A 331 0.97 -13.08 3.47
CA MET A 331 1.80 -14.23 3.09
C MET A 331 3.22 -13.80 2.71
N ALA A 332 3.37 -12.69 1.97
CA ALA A 332 4.69 -12.14 1.67
C ALA A 332 5.48 -11.77 2.94
N MET A 333 4.79 -11.32 4.00
CA MET A 333 5.39 -10.99 5.29
C MET A 333 5.81 -12.23 6.10
N SER A 334 5.18 -13.38 5.86
CA SER A 334 5.50 -14.64 6.55
C SER A 334 6.93 -15.14 6.27
N ALA A 335 7.49 -14.78 5.11
CA ALA A 335 8.89 -15.07 4.78
C ALA A 335 9.89 -14.41 5.75
N GLY A 336 9.51 -13.27 6.36
CA GLY A 336 10.34 -12.52 7.31
C GLY A 336 9.98 -12.73 8.77
N ASN A 337 8.83 -13.35 9.09
CA ASN A 337 8.34 -13.53 10.46
C ASN A 337 7.84 -14.97 10.69
N PRO A 338 8.61 -15.81 11.42
CA PRO A 338 8.25 -17.22 11.64
C PRO A 338 6.97 -17.39 12.47
N ALA A 339 6.60 -16.41 13.31
CA ALA A 339 5.34 -16.42 14.06
C ALA A 339 4.12 -16.35 13.12
N VAL A 340 4.20 -15.52 12.08
CA VAL A 340 3.17 -15.40 11.04
C VAL A 340 3.13 -16.66 10.20
N ALA A 341 4.29 -17.19 9.81
CA ALA A 341 4.36 -18.44 9.07
C ALA A 341 3.69 -19.59 9.83
N ARG A 342 3.96 -19.73 11.14
CA ARG A 342 3.31 -20.73 12.00
C ARG A 342 1.81 -20.50 12.14
N SER A 343 1.38 -19.25 12.39
CA SER A 343 -0.05 -18.93 12.45
C SER A 343 -0.76 -19.22 11.12
N ILE A 344 -0.10 -19.07 9.99
CA ILE A 344 -0.66 -19.42 8.68
C ILE A 344 -0.70 -20.95 8.53
N THR A 345 0.37 -21.67 8.81
CA THR A 345 0.39 -23.14 8.64
C THR A 345 -0.60 -23.86 9.54
N ASP A 346 -0.78 -23.37 10.76
CA ASP A 346 -1.55 -24.07 11.79
C ASP A 346 -3.05 -23.77 11.69
N ASN A 347 -3.43 -22.59 11.17
CA ASN A 347 -4.84 -22.15 11.13
C ASN A 347 -5.45 -22.08 9.73
N SER A 348 -4.67 -22.25 8.66
CA SER A 348 -5.18 -22.07 7.30
C SER A 348 -5.54 -23.38 6.62
N TYR A 349 -6.82 -23.76 6.68
CA TYR A 349 -7.40 -24.71 5.74
C TYR A 349 -7.61 -24.04 4.37
N PHE A 350 -6.54 -23.63 3.67
CA PHE A 350 -6.64 -22.98 2.35
C PHE A 350 -7.22 -23.88 1.26
N CYS A 351 -7.26 -25.20 1.51
CA CYS A 351 -8.00 -26.14 0.69
C CYS A 351 -9.01 -26.89 1.57
N PRO A 352 -10.32 -26.85 1.26
CA PRO A 352 -11.23 -27.87 1.76
C PRO A 352 -10.79 -29.18 1.11
N VAL A 353 -10.13 -30.05 1.88
CA VAL A 353 -9.91 -31.43 1.45
C VAL A 353 -11.31 -32.04 1.40
N ARG A 354 -11.90 -32.15 0.21
CA ARG A 354 -13.04 -33.05 -0.01
C ARG A 354 -12.54 -34.44 0.39
N ARG A 355 -12.99 -34.92 1.56
CA ARG A 355 -13.07 -36.35 1.82
C ARG A 355 -14.38 -36.87 1.25
#